data_AF-A0A177V7M8-F1
#
_entry.id   AF-A0A177V7M8-F1
#
_cell.length_a   1.000
_cell.length_b   1.000
_cell.length_c   1.000
_cell.angle_alpha   90.00
_cell.angle_beta   90.00
_cell.angle_gamma   90.00
#
_symmetry.space_group_name_H-M   'P 1'
#
loop_
_entity.id
_entity.type
_entity.pdbx_description
1 polymer ?
#
loop_
_entity_poly.entity_id
_entity_poly.type
_entity_poly.pdbx_seq_one_letter_code
_entity_poly.pdbx_strand_id
1 'polypeptide(L)' 'MHVGKITLAWVLSKSAQMYVIPGTTSPDRLVENIDAGKAELSAEEVEEIDGVINSFKASGERYPPGMKKAF' A
#
# COMPACT_ATOMS: atom_id res chain seq x y z
N MET A 1 2.27 6.89 14.18
CA MET A 1 2.54 6.52 12.78
C MET A 1 1.32 6.90 11.95
N HIS A 2 1.46 7.65 10.86
CA HIS A 2 0.31 8.02 10.01
C HIS A 2 -0.13 6.84 9.14
N VAL A 3 -1.43 6.75 8.84
CA VAL A 3 -2.03 5.63 8.08
C VAL A 3 -1.27 5.35 6.78
N GLY A 4 -0.92 6.37 6.00
CA GLY A 4 -0.16 6.19 4.76
C GLY A 4 1.20 5.53 4.95
N LYS A 5 1.92 5.84 6.04
CA LYS A 5 3.19 5.19 6.37
C LYS A 5 3.00 3.72 6.72
N ILE A 6 1.95 3.37 7.49
CA ILE A 6 1.62 1.97 7.80
C ILE A 6 1.28 1.21 6.51
N THR A 7 0.49 1.82 5.64
CA THR A 7 0.11 1.23 4.36
C THR A 7 1.34 0.94 3.50
N LEU A 8 2.27 1.89 3.38
CA LEU A 8 3.48 1.70 2.59
C LEU A 8 4.40 0.62 3.18
N ALA A 9 4.57 0.59 4.50
CA ALA A 9 5.34 -0.45 5.18
C ALA A 9 4.74 -1.86 4.95
N TRP A 10 3.42 -1.98 5.04
CA TRP A 10 2.71 -3.23 4.76
C TRP A 10 2.78 -3.66 3.29
N VAL A 11 2.72 -2.73 2.33
CA VAL A 11 2.91 -3.07 0.91
C VAL A 11 4.34 -3.56 0.67
N LEU A 12 5.34 -2.87 1.25
CA LEU A 12 6.76 -3.22 1.11
C LEU A 12 7.09 -4.57 1.76
N SER A 13 6.39 -4.99 2.81
CA SER A 13 6.63 -6.28 3.47
C SER A 13 6.21 -7.50 2.65
N LYS A 14 5.42 -7.32 1.58
CA LYS A 14 4.90 -8.43 0.74
C LYS A 14 5.96 -9.15 -0.07
N SER A 15 7.06 -8.47 -0.41
CA SER A 15 8.16 -9.06 -1.17
C SER A 15 9.38 -8.16 -1.10
N ALA A 16 10.57 -8.75 -1.02
CA ALA A 16 11.83 -8.01 -1.14
C ALA A 16 12.01 -7.32 -2.51
N GLN A 17 11.21 -7.70 -3.51
CA GLN A 17 11.20 -7.09 -4.86
C GLN A 17 10.02 -6.12 -5.05
N MET A 18 9.32 -5.74 -3.98
CA MET A 18 8.22 -4.79 -4.06
C MET A 18 8.75 -3.36 -4.09
N TYR A 19 8.39 -2.60 -5.13
CA TYR A 19 8.73 -1.19 -5.27
C TYR A 19 7.45 -0.35 -5.27
N VAL A 20 7.40 0.67 -4.42
CA VAL A 20 6.26 1.60 -4.31
C VAL A 20 6.61 2.95 -4.91
N ILE A 21 5.65 3.58 -5.58
CA ILE A 21 5.79 4.91 -6.20
C ILE A 21 4.70 5.88 -5.69
N PRO A 22 4.67 6.17 -4.38
CA PRO A 22 3.62 7.02 -3.81
C PRO A 22 3.77 8.48 -4.29
N GLY A 23 2.77 8.99 -5.00
CA GLY A 23 2.70 10.39 -5.39
C GLY A 23 2.18 11.28 -4.25
N THR A 24 2.77 12.46 -4.08
CA THR A 24 2.29 13.50 -3.15
C THR A 24 2.75 14.88 -3.62
N THR A 25 1.95 15.91 -3.32
CA THR A 25 2.34 17.32 -3.47
C THR A 25 2.77 17.96 -2.15
N SER A 26 2.57 17.27 -1.02
CA SER A 26 2.94 17.74 0.32
C SER A 26 4.38 17.32 0.65
N PRO A 27 5.27 18.28 0.99
CA PRO A 27 6.64 17.98 1.41
C PRO A 27 6.70 17.11 2.67
N ASP A 28 5.84 17.36 3.66
CA ASP A 28 5.82 16.56 4.89
C ASP A 28 5.44 15.10 4.60
N ARG A 29 4.47 14.88 3.70
CA ARG A 29 4.10 13.53 3.25
C ARG A 29 5.21 12.86 2.47
N LEU A 30 6.03 13.61 1.72
CA LEU A 30 7.18 13.05 1.03
C LEU A 30 8.17 12.46 2.05
N VAL A 31 8.50 13.21 3.10
CA VAL A 31 9.38 12.74 4.18
C VAL A 31 8.81 11.49 4.84
N GLU A 32 7.51 11.51 5.18
CA GLU A 32 6.85 10.36 5.79
C GLU A 32 6.84 9.11 4.91
N ASN A 33 6.60 9.27 3.60
CA ASN A 33 6.58 8.17 2.63
C ASN A 33 7.95 7.53 2.49
N ILE A 34 9.03 8.34 2.47
CA ILE A 34 10.41 7.84 2.44
C ILE A 34 10.72 7.06 3.72
N ASP A 35 10.32 7.59 4.88
CA ASP A 35 10.54 6.94 6.17
C ASP A 35 9.71 5.66 6.37
N ALA A 36 8.72 5.38 5.52
CA ALA A 36 7.96 4.14 5.55
C ALA A 36 8.83 2.92 5.25
N GLY A 37 9.83 3.04 4.38
CA GLY A 37 10.74 1.93 4.06
C GLY A 37 11.66 1.51 5.21
N LYS A 38 11.72 2.30 6.29
CA LYS A 38 12.47 1.99 7.51
C LYS A 38 11.59 1.36 8.59
N ALA A 39 10.27 1.32 8.40
CA ALA A 39 9.36 0.73 9.35
C ALA A 39 9.32 -0.78 9.13
N GLU A 40 9.69 -1.55 10.15
CA GLU A 40 9.56 -2.99 10.16
C GLU A 40 8.24 -3.36 10.83
N LEU A 41 7.43 -4.17 10.16
CA LEU A 41 6.26 -4.81 10.74
C LEU A 41 6.66 -6.25 11.09
N SER A 42 6.28 -6.70 12.28
CA SER A 42 6.40 -8.10 12.68
C SER A 42 5.53 -9.00 11.79
N ALA A 43 5.82 -10.29 11.79
CA ALA A 43 5.01 -11.25 11.03
C ALA A 43 3.56 -11.27 11.52
N GLU A 44 3.36 -11.15 12.84
CA GLU A 44 2.05 -11.10 13.49
C GLU A 44 1.26 -9.85 13.07
N GLU A 45 1.89 -8.67 13.03
CA GLU A 45 1.23 -7.45 12.55
C GLU A 45 0.87 -7.53 11.06
N VAL A 46 1.72 -8.13 10.24
CA VAL A 46 1.42 -8.34 8.81
C VAL A 46 0.23 -9.28 8.64
N GLU A 47 0.17 -10.37 9.41
CA GLU A 47 -0.95 -11.31 9.41
C GLU A 47 -2.26 -10.66 9.89
N GLU A 48 -2.20 -9.82 10.93
CA GLU A 48 -3.36 -9.07 11.43
C GLU A 48 -3.92 -8.15 10.34
N ILE A 49 -3.05 -7.36 9.70
CA ILE A 49 -3.46 -6.45 8.62
C ILE A 49 -4.03 -7.27 7.45
N ASP A 50 -3.42 -8.40 7.11
CA ASP A 50 -3.92 -9.28 6.03
C ASP A 50 -5.29 -9.86 6.35
N GLY A 51 -5.53 -10.29 7.59
CA GLY A 51 -6.83 -10.77 8.02
C GLY A 51 -7.92 -9.72 7.83
N VAL A 52 -7.63 -8.47 8.18
CA VAL A 52 -8.55 -7.34 7.98
C VAL A 52 -8.75 -7.05 6.49
N ILE A 53 -7.68 -6.89 5.71
CA ILE A 53 -7.76 -6.53 4.28
C ILE A 53 -8.46 -7.61 3.46
N ASN A 54 -8.15 -8.88 3.70
CA ASN A 54 -8.74 -10.01 2.98
C ASN A 54 -10.20 -10.30 3.37
N SER A 55 -10.69 -9.72 4.47
CA SER A 55 -12.11 -9.80 4.84
C SER A 55 -13.01 -8.95 3.93
N PHE A 56 -12.43 -7.97 3.22
CA PHE A 56 -13.17 -7.13 2.27
C PHE A 56 -13.20 -7.74 0.88
N LYS A 57 -14.39 -7.74 0.26
CA LYS A 57 -14.54 -8.04 -1.16
C LYS A 57 -14.14 -6.81 -1.97
N ALA A 58 -13.08 -6.91 -2.77
CA ALA A 58 -12.72 -5.86 -3.73
C ALA A 58 -13.92 -5.56 -4.66
N SER A 59 -14.32 -4.30 -4.72
CA SER A 59 -15.45 -3.83 -5.53
C SER A 59 -14.97 -3.16 -6.82
N GLY A 60 -15.74 -3.34 -7.89
CA GLY A 60 -15.46 -2.76 -9.20
C GLY A 60 -14.58 -3.64 -10.11
N GLU A 61 -14.68 -3.38 -11.41
CA GLU A 61 -13.86 -4.03 -12.43
C GLU A 61 -12.66 -3.15 -12.75
N ARG A 62 -11.48 -3.75 -12.98
CA ARG A 62 -10.30 -2.99 -13.45
C ARG A 62 -10.56 -2.30 -14.79
N TYR A 63 -11.45 -2.85 -15.62
CA TYR A 63 -11.87 -2.31 -16.91
C TYR A 63 -13.39 -2.44 -17.04
N PRO A 64 -14.18 -1.49 -16.52
CA PRO A 64 -15.63 -1.55 -16.62
C PRO A 64 -16.10 -1.42 -18.08
N PRO A 65 -17.34 -1.86 -18.40
CA PRO A 65 -17.89 -1.79 -19.75
C PRO A 65 -17.78 -0.37 -20.33
N GLY A 66 -17.18 -0.23 -21.52
CA GLY A 66 -16.96 1.05 -22.20
C GLY A 66 -15.60 1.70 -21.95
N MET A 67 -14.78 1.19 -21.02
CA MET A 67 -13.41 1.67 -20.84
C MET A 67 -12.46 0.95 -21.81
N LYS A 68 -11.79 1.69 -22.70
CA LYS A 68 -10.71 1.12 -23.52
C LYS A 68 -9.54 0.74 -22.60
N LYS A 69 -9.00 -0.47 -22.75
CA LYS A 69 -7.72 -0.81 -22.16
C LYS A 69 -6.69 0.17 -22.72
N ALA A 70 -6.09 0.97 -21.84
CA ALA A 70 -4.88 1.71 -22.21
C ALA A 70 -3.81 0.68 -22.60
N PHE A 71 -3.12 0.95 -23.71
CA PHE A 71 -2.08 0.08 -24.28
C PHE A 71 -0.92 -0.13 -23.31
#